data_AF-A0A835I911-F1
#
_entry.id   AF-A0A835I911-F1
#
_cell.length_a   1.000
_cell.length_b   1.000
_cell.length_c   1.000
_cell.angle_alpha   90.00
_cell.angle_beta   90.00
_cell.angle_gamma   90.00
#
_symmetry.space_group_name_H-M   'P 1'
#
loop_
_entity.id
_entity.type
_entity.pdbx_description
1 polymer ?
#
loop_
_entity_poly.entity_id
_entity_poly.type
_entity_poly.pdbx_seq_one_letter_code
_entity_poly.pdbx_strand_id
1 'polypeptide(L)'
;MFLLRPTLFDVPEAYKTITSLKVVTGTLRALEGIVGKDKLVVSTSSSLLHTAVDLVFFSANAAAQASRKSSPRVNNEAVQKVGSDHRRATNVSARLDAQQKKLNLPILPTTTIGSFTQTADLRRVRREYNARKILVG
;
A
#
# COMPACT_ATOMS: atom_id res chain seq x y z
N MET A 1 23.48 -7.96 -5.45
CA MET A 1 22.19 -7.40 -4.98
C MET A 1 21.08 -8.06 -5.78
N PHE A 2 20.45 -9.10 -5.24
CA PHE A 2 19.39 -9.85 -5.93
C PHE A 2 18.12 -8.99 -5.96
N LEU A 3 17.79 -8.43 -7.13
CA LEU A 3 16.48 -7.84 -7.37
C LEU A 3 15.48 -8.99 -7.50
N LEU A 4 14.89 -9.39 -6.37
CA LEU A 4 13.71 -10.27 -6.37
C LEU A 4 12.65 -9.62 -7.25
N ARG A 5 12.27 -10.30 -8.35
CA ARG A 5 11.15 -9.89 -9.17
C ARG A 5 9.92 -9.79 -8.26
N PRO A 6 9.21 -8.66 -8.21
CA PRO A 6 7.99 -8.57 -7.41
C PRO A 6 6.99 -9.58 -7.96
N THR A 7 6.71 -10.62 -7.19
CA THR A 7 5.61 -11.54 -7.49
C THR A 7 4.32 -10.82 -7.14
N LEU A 8 3.23 -11.07 -7.89
CA LEU A 8 1.93 -10.50 -7.52
C LEU A 8 1.43 -11.05 -6.17
N PHE A 9 2.14 -11.95 -5.49
CA PHE A 9 1.72 -12.59 -4.24
C PHE A 9 1.24 -11.58 -3.18
N ASP A 10 1.94 -10.45 -3.04
CA ASP A 10 1.63 -9.41 -2.05
C ASP A 10 0.53 -8.43 -2.49
N VAL A 11 0.03 -8.54 -3.72
CA VAL A 11 -1.02 -7.66 -4.26
C VAL A 11 -2.40 -8.24 -3.96
N PRO A 12 -3.36 -7.48 -3.40
CA PRO A 12 -4.71 -7.98 -3.21
C PRO A 12 -5.38 -8.32 -4.56
N GLU A 13 -6.19 -9.38 -4.61
CA GLU A 13 -6.79 -9.90 -5.86
C GLU A 13 -7.56 -8.87 -6.68
N ALA A 14 -8.27 -7.95 -6.01
CA ALA A 14 -8.99 -6.86 -6.66
C ALA A 14 -8.10 -5.97 -7.55
N TYR A 15 -6.78 -5.95 -7.31
CA TYR A 15 -5.80 -5.17 -8.07
C TYR A 15 -4.91 -6.04 -8.96
N LYS A 16 -4.93 -7.37 -8.81
CA LYS A 16 -4.22 -8.32 -9.68
C LYS A 16 -4.89 -8.49 -11.03
N THR A 17 -6.16 -8.12 -11.14
CA THR A 17 -6.90 -8.05 -12.40
C THR A 17 -6.49 -6.80 -13.19
N ILE A 18 -5.21 -6.68 -13.54
CA ILE A 18 -4.82 -5.79 -14.63
C ILE A 18 -5.24 -6.48 -15.91
N THR A 19 -6.43 -6.07 -16.34
CA THR A 19 -7.02 -6.15 -17.68
C THR A 19 -5.99 -5.71 -18.72
N SER A 20 -5.07 -6.60 -19.07
CA SER A 20 -4.21 -6.44 -20.25
C SER A 20 -3.74 -7.80 -20.75
N LEU A 21 -3.49 -8.78 -19.87
CA LEU A 21 -3.09 -10.13 -20.29
C LEU A 21 -4.15 -10.87 -21.12
N LYS A 22 -5.45 -10.81 -20.79
CA LYS A 22 -6.51 -11.47 -21.60
C LYS A 22 -6.71 -10.83 -22.97
N VAL A 23 -6.61 -9.49 -23.04
CA VAL A 23 -6.77 -8.75 -24.30
C VAL A 23 -5.54 -8.99 -25.20
N VAL A 24 -4.34 -8.89 -24.64
CA VAL A 24 -3.08 -9.14 -25.34
C VAL A 24 -2.96 -10.59 -25.80
N THR A 25 -3.39 -11.57 -24.98
CA THR A 25 -3.36 -12.99 -25.38
C THR A 25 -4.42 -13.32 -26.43
N GLY A 26 -5.57 -12.63 -26.43
CA GLY A 26 -6.61 -12.76 -27.45
C GLY A 26 -6.17 -12.22 -28.81
N THR A 27 -5.54 -11.04 -28.84
CA THR A 27 -4.99 -10.46 -30.08
C THR A 27 -3.81 -11.26 -30.61
N LEU A 28 -2.95 -11.81 -29.74
CA LEU A 28 -1.86 -12.69 -30.15
C LEU A 28 -2.37 -13.94 -30.87
N ARG A 29 -3.38 -14.64 -30.32
CA ARG A 29 -3.98 -15.82 -30.98
C ARG A 29 -4.59 -15.50 -32.35
N ALA A 30 -5.23 -14.34 -32.47
CA ALA A 30 -5.81 -13.91 -33.74
C ALA A 30 -4.71 -13.66 -34.79
N LEU A 31 -3.59 -13.04 -34.39
CA LEU A 31 -2.44 -12.79 -35.26
C LEU A 31 -1.64 -14.07 -35.59
N GLU A 32 -1.55 -15.02 -34.65
CA GLU A 32 -0.98 -16.35 -34.89
C GLU A 32 -1.72 -17.08 -36.03
N GLY A 33 -3.04 -16.95 -36.11
CA GLY A 33 -3.86 -17.56 -37.16
C GLY A 33 -3.67 -16.93 -38.55
N ILE A 34 -3.19 -15.70 -38.63
CA ILE A 34 -3.02 -14.95 -39.89
C ILE A 34 -1.58 -15.04 -40.40
N VAL A 35 -0.59 -14.90 -39.51
CA VAL A 35 0.82 -14.70 -39.89
C VAL A 35 1.66 -15.98 -39.69
N GLY A 36 1.14 -16.96 -38.94
CA GLY A 36 1.85 -18.19 -38.56
C GLY A 36 2.78 -17.96 -37.37
N LYS A 37 2.86 -18.94 -36.46
CA LYS A 37 3.61 -18.84 -35.19
C LYS A 37 5.09 -18.48 -35.38
N ASP A 38 5.68 -18.95 -36.47
CA ASP A 38 7.12 -18.83 -36.74
C ASP A 38 7.55 -17.40 -37.11
N LYS A 39 6.58 -16.51 -37.38
CA LYS A 39 6.82 -15.11 -37.76
C LYS A 39 6.44 -14.11 -36.66
N LEU A 40 5.97 -14.59 -35.51
CA LEU A 40 5.49 -13.74 -34.43
C LEU A 40 6.55 -13.63 -33.32
N VAL A 41 7.35 -12.55 -33.33
CA VAL A 41 8.31 -12.24 -32.26
C VAL A 41 7.67 -11.25 -31.29
N VAL A 42 7.31 -11.71 -30.10
CA VAL A 42 6.84 -10.82 -29.02
C VAL A 42 8.04 -10.16 -28.35
N SER A 43 8.38 -8.94 -28.77
CA SER A 43 9.36 -8.11 -28.05
C SER A 43 8.69 -7.50 -26.82
N THR A 44 8.82 -8.13 -25.67
CA THR A 44 8.44 -7.55 -24.36
C THR A 44 9.46 -6.54 -23.85
N SER A 45 10.16 -5.82 -24.73
CA SER A 45 11.22 -4.90 -24.35
C SER A 45 11.22 -3.67 -25.27
N SER A 46 10.40 -2.68 -24.93
CA SER A 46 10.67 -1.22 -25.01
C SER A 46 11.35 -0.61 -26.26
N SER A 47 11.44 -1.28 -27.41
CA SER A 47 12.25 -0.80 -28.54
C SER A 47 11.60 -0.95 -29.92
N LEU A 48 10.29 -1.19 -29.99
CA LEU A 48 9.55 -1.08 -31.25
C LEU A 48 8.54 0.08 -31.15
N LEU A 49 8.97 1.21 -31.68
CA LEU A 49 8.12 2.37 -31.93
C LEU A 49 7.04 1.99 -32.96
N HIS A 50 5.82 2.47 -32.69
CA HIS A 50 4.66 2.61 -33.58
C HIS A 50 3.62 1.47 -33.63
N THR A 51 2.79 1.39 -32.59
CA THR A 51 1.34 1.31 -32.79
C THR A 51 0.65 2.48 -32.06
N ALA A 52 -0.39 3.07 -32.66
CA ALA A 52 -1.09 4.23 -32.08
C ALA A 52 -1.72 3.95 -30.70
N VAL A 53 -1.87 2.67 -30.35
CA VAL A 53 -2.45 2.21 -29.08
C VAL A 53 -1.52 2.51 -27.90
N ASP A 54 -0.20 2.44 -28.07
CA ASP A 54 0.76 2.61 -26.97
C ASP A 54 0.91 4.08 -26.53
N LEU A 55 0.81 5.03 -27.46
CA LEU A 55 0.98 6.47 -27.18
C LEU A 55 -0.08 7.00 -26.19
N VAL A 56 -1.31 6.53 -26.30
CA VAL A 56 -2.41 6.92 -25.39
C VAL A 56 -2.15 6.41 -23.97
N PHE A 57 -1.67 5.17 -23.81
CA PHE A 57 -1.32 4.61 -22.51
C PHE A 57 -0.12 5.32 -21.87
N PHE A 58 0.92 5.62 -22.64
CA PHE A 58 2.07 6.37 -22.13
C PHE A 58 1.70 7.80 -21.73
N SER A 59 0.88 8.48 -22.54
CA SER A 59 0.36 9.82 -22.22
C SER A 59 -0.49 9.82 -20.95
N ALA A 60 -1.43 8.87 -20.83
CA ALA A 60 -2.27 8.73 -19.64
C ALA A 60 -1.44 8.40 -18.39
N ASN A 61 -0.42 7.55 -18.50
CA ASN A 61 0.50 7.27 -17.41
C ASN A 61 1.31 8.52 -17.02
N ALA A 62 1.85 9.25 -18.00
CA ALA A 62 2.58 10.50 -17.75
C ALA A 62 1.71 11.54 -17.03
N ALA A 63 0.46 11.71 -17.48
CA ALA A 63 -0.52 12.59 -16.84
C ALA A 63 -0.84 12.14 -15.40
N ALA A 64 -1.01 10.83 -15.17
CA ALA A 64 -1.24 10.30 -13.83
C ALA A 64 -0.05 10.53 -12.88
N GLN A 65 1.18 10.39 -13.38
CA GLN A 65 2.39 10.68 -12.61
C GLN A 65 2.52 12.17 -12.31
N ALA A 66 2.26 13.05 -13.29
CA ALA A 66 2.27 14.49 -13.11
C ALA A 66 1.22 14.94 -12.08
N SER A 67 0.00 14.42 -12.18
CA SER A 67 -1.09 14.70 -11.23
C SER A 67 -0.75 14.28 -9.79
N ARG A 68 -0.10 13.12 -9.60
CA ARG A 68 0.37 12.69 -8.27
C ARG A 68 1.43 13.64 -7.71
N LYS A 69 2.41 14.03 -8.53
CA LYS A 69 3.50 14.92 -8.12
C LYS A 69 3.02 16.29 -7.69
N SER A 70 1.99 16.83 -8.33
CA SER A 70 1.43 18.14 -7.97
C SER A 70 0.33 18.08 -6.91
N SER A 71 -0.10 16.89 -6.48
CA SER A 71 -1.23 16.74 -5.58
C SER A 71 -0.95 17.34 -4.20
N PRO A 72 -1.90 18.11 -3.62
CA PRO A 72 -1.80 18.60 -2.24
C PRO A 72 -1.80 17.46 -1.20
N ARG A 73 -2.20 16.23 -1.59
CA ARG A 73 -2.05 15.03 -0.74
C ARG A 73 -0.59 14.64 -0.50
N VAL A 74 0.30 14.99 -1.44
CA VAL A 74 1.74 14.68 -1.36
C VAL A 74 2.53 15.91 -0.92
N ASN A 75 2.14 17.10 -1.37
CA ASN A 75 2.80 18.37 -1.03
C ASN A 75 2.04 19.10 0.09
N ASN A 76 2.26 18.68 1.33
CA ASN A 76 1.76 19.39 2.49
C ASN A 76 2.92 20.15 3.17
N GLU A 77 2.99 21.46 2.94
CA GLU A 77 4.04 22.32 3.50
C GLU A 77 4.06 22.32 5.04
N ALA A 78 2.89 22.26 5.68
CA ALA A 78 2.80 22.25 7.14
C ALA A 78 3.45 21.01 7.74
N VAL A 79 3.33 19.85 7.06
CA VAL A 79 3.97 18.60 7.46
C VAL A 79 5.49 18.63 7.18
N GLN A 80 5.91 19.20 6.05
CA GLN A 80 7.33 19.28 5.68
C GLN A 80 8.16 20.14 6.64
N LYS A 81 7.54 21.14 7.28
CA LYS A 81 8.20 22.06 8.21
C LYS A 81 8.32 21.53 9.65
N VAL A 82 7.72 20.38 9.96
CA VAL A 82 7.77 19.82 11.32
C VAL A 82 9.18 19.29 11.61
N GLY A 83 9.91 20.00 12.48
CA GLY A 83 11.19 19.54 13.02
C GLY A 83 10.99 18.36 13.97
N SER A 84 11.97 17.45 14.00
CA SER A 84 11.90 16.23 14.79
C SER A 84 12.92 16.25 15.94
N ASP A 85 12.46 16.45 17.17
CA ASP A 85 13.21 16.05 18.36
C ASP A 85 12.75 14.65 18.79
N HIS A 86 13.65 13.69 18.67
CA HIS A 86 13.39 12.28 19.00
C HIS A 86 13.88 11.91 20.40
N ARG A 87 14.50 12.84 21.13
CA ARG A 87 15.07 12.58 22.45
C ARG A 87 14.09 12.99 23.53
N ARG A 88 14.09 12.21 24.62
CA ARG A 88 13.35 12.58 25.83
C ARG A 88 14.16 13.68 26.54
N ALA A 89 13.48 14.73 27.00
CA ALA A 89 14.10 15.87 27.67
C ALA A 89 14.88 15.49 28.95
N THR A 90 14.41 14.46 29.67
CA THR A 90 15.03 13.98 30.91
C THR A 90 15.82 12.69 30.66
N ASN A 91 16.85 12.46 31.46
CA ASN A 91 17.61 11.20 31.46
C ASN A 91 16.78 10.00 31.97
N VAL A 92 17.33 8.79 31.89
CA VAL A 92 16.62 7.55 32.27
C VAL A 92 16.35 7.51 33.77
N SER A 93 17.34 7.82 34.61
CA SER A 93 17.25 7.72 36.07
C SER A 93 16.15 8.61 36.65
N ALA A 94 16.12 9.89 36.27
CA ALA A 94 15.08 10.81 36.75
C ALA A 94 13.66 10.37 36.35
N ARG A 95 13.52 9.70 35.20
CA ARG A 95 12.21 9.17 34.77
C ARG A 95 11.80 7.94 35.57
N LEU A 96 12.74 7.04 35.87
CA LEU A 96 12.44 5.86 36.66
C LEU A 96 11.94 6.25 38.05
N ASP A 97 12.59 7.21 38.70
CA ASP A 97 12.16 7.72 40.02
C ASP A 97 10.75 8.33 39.96
N ALA A 98 10.47 9.14 38.94
CA ALA A 98 9.17 9.75 38.74
C ALA A 98 8.07 8.71 38.41
N GLN A 99 8.39 7.71 37.60
CA GLN A 99 7.48 6.62 37.23
C GLN A 99 7.17 5.72 38.42
N GLN A 100 8.17 5.36 39.22
CA GLN A 100 7.97 4.54 40.41
C GLN A 100 7.11 5.25 41.45
N LYS A 101 7.35 6.55 41.69
CA LYS A 101 6.50 7.36 42.58
C LYS A 101 5.06 7.46 42.10
N LYS A 102 4.84 7.52 40.79
CA LYS A 102 3.50 7.68 40.19
C LYS A 102 2.71 6.37 40.10
N LEU A 103 3.38 5.29 39.69
CA LEU A 103 2.72 4.00 39.41
C LEU A 103 2.76 3.04 40.60
N ASN A 104 3.67 3.26 41.55
CA ASN A 104 3.85 2.45 42.77
C ASN A 104 3.86 0.95 42.48
N LEU A 105 4.64 0.54 41.48
CA LEU A 105 4.66 -0.85 41.00
C LEU A 105 5.41 -1.76 41.99
N PRO A 106 4.97 -3.02 42.16
CA PRO A 106 5.72 -4.02 42.90
C PRO A 106 7.03 -4.37 42.17
N ILE A 107 7.95 -5.06 42.85
CA ILE A 107 9.26 -5.45 42.30
C ILE A 107 9.17 -6.28 41.02
N LEU A 108 8.11 -7.08 40.88
CA LEU A 108 7.80 -7.84 39.67
C LEU A 108 6.42 -7.46 39.15
N PRO A 109 6.29 -6.36 38.38
CA PRO A 109 5.02 -5.96 37.81
C PRO A 109 4.64 -6.91 36.67
N THR A 110 3.36 -7.31 36.63
CA THR A 110 2.80 -8.07 35.52
C THR A 110 1.99 -7.14 34.62
N THR A 111 2.10 -7.35 33.31
CA THR A 111 1.32 -6.60 32.32
C THR A 111 1.07 -7.48 31.11
N THR A 112 0.01 -7.17 30.35
CA THR A 112 -0.24 -7.75 29.03
C THR A 112 0.30 -6.83 27.94
N ILE A 113 0.69 -7.37 26.79
CA ILE A 113 1.25 -6.57 25.68
C ILE A 113 0.17 -5.71 24.99
N GLY A 114 -1.11 -6.08 25.10
CA GLY A 114 -2.19 -5.36 24.40
C GLY A 114 -3.49 -6.14 24.30
N SER A 115 -3.97 -6.34 23.06
CA SER A 115 -5.33 -6.79 22.75
C SER A 115 -5.78 -8.03 23.52
N PHE A 116 -7.00 -7.95 24.05
CA PHE A 116 -7.76 -9.11 24.52
C PHE A 116 -8.43 -9.85 23.38
N THR A 117 -9.10 -10.96 23.70
CA THR A 117 -9.77 -11.82 22.72
C THR A 117 -10.81 -11.05 21.92
N GLN A 118 -10.67 -11.10 20.59
CA GLN A 118 -11.62 -10.44 19.69
C GLN A 118 -12.80 -11.36 19.38
N THR A 119 -13.82 -11.33 20.25
CA THR A 119 -15.03 -12.17 20.17
C THR A 119 -15.94 -11.81 18.99
N ALA A 120 -16.83 -12.72 18.62
CA ALA A 120 -17.79 -12.52 17.52
C ALA A 120 -18.75 -11.36 17.78
N ASP A 121 -19.18 -11.17 19.03
CA ASP A 121 -20.04 -10.05 19.43
C ASP A 121 -19.36 -8.71 19.24
N LEU A 122 -18.09 -8.58 19.66
CA LEU A 122 -17.31 -7.36 19.45
C LEU A 122 -17.12 -7.07 17.96
N ARG A 123 -16.90 -8.10 17.12
CA ARG A 123 -16.83 -7.93 15.67
C ARG A 123 -18.17 -7.46 15.09
N ARG A 124 -19.30 -7.98 15.57
CA ARG A 124 -20.64 -7.56 15.14
C ARG A 124 -20.90 -6.09 15.48
N VAL A 125 -20.73 -5.72 16.75
CA VAL A 125 -20.93 -4.34 17.21
C VAL A 125 -20.03 -3.37 16.45
N ARG A 126 -18.75 -3.70 16.22
CA ARG A 126 -17.83 -2.87 15.43
C ARG A 126 -18.33 -2.66 14.00
N ARG A 127 -18.86 -3.69 13.35
CA ARG A 127 -19.45 -3.56 12.00
C ARG A 127 -20.67 -2.65 12.01
N GLU A 128 -21.57 -2.84 12.98
CA GLU A 128 -22.80 -2.07 13.07
C GLU A 128 -22.55 -0.59 13.40
N TYR A 129 -21.59 -0.31 14.28
CA TYR A 129 -21.12 1.05 14.56
C TYR A 129 -20.51 1.71 13.32
N ASN A 130 -19.60 1.03 12.61
CA ASN A 130 -19.01 1.55 11.37
C ASN A 130 -20.06 1.77 10.27
N ALA A 131 -21.13 0.97 10.27
CA ALA A 131 -22.27 1.12 9.38
C ALA A 131 -23.32 2.15 9.88
N ARG A 132 -23.04 2.86 10.99
CA ARG A 132 -23.92 3.85 11.65
C ARG A 132 -25.31 3.30 12.05
N LYS A 133 -25.41 1.99 12.28
CA LYS A 133 -26.63 1.31 12.72
C LYS A 133 -26.84 1.35 14.24
N ILE A 134 -25.76 1.59 14.98
CA ILE A 134 -25.76 1.81 16.42
C ILE A 134 -25.12 3.18 16.66
N LEU A 135 -25.81 4.03 17.43
CA LEU A 135 -25.28 5.29 17.93
C LEU A 135 -24.78 5.06 19.36
N VAL A 136 -23.57 5.52 19.63
CA VAL A 136 -23.05 5.61 21.01
C VAL A 136 -23.41 7.00 21.49
N GLY A 137 -24.27 7.08 22.50
CA GLY A 137 -24.65 8.34 23.16
C GLY A 137 -23.53 8.93 24.00
#